data_AF-A0A073CKL5-F1
#
_entry.id   AF-A0A073CKL5-F1
#
_cell.length_a   1.000
_cell.length_b   1.000
_cell.length_c   1.000
_cell.angle_alpha   90.00
_cell.angle_beta   90.00
_cell.angle_gamma   90.00
#
_symmetry.space_group_name_H-M   'P 1'
#
loop_
_entity.id
_entity.type
_entity.pdbx_description
1 polymer ?
#
loop_
_entity_poly.entity_id
_entity_poly.type
_entity_poly.pdbx_seq_one_letter_code
_entity_poly.pdbx_strand_id
1 'polypeptide(L)'
;MNPSQQLTTPVALSWGFLLRFVPLAKTFVYKRSHIIIDYFCYHKSMKFEWDEGKNQTNLIKHGFDFTDAYRIFNLPMVVELDERENYREDRFVAIGLLDGRVVVIVYTEPDDQTIRIISLRKALSYERKYYEQYIKNRLE
;
A
#
# COMPACT_ATOMS: atom_id res chain seq x y z
N MET A 1 -64.36 -28.22 14.06
CA MET A 1 -63.77 -28.54 12.74
C MET A 1 -62.28 -28.23 12.81
N ASN A 2 -61.47 -29.28 13.00
CA ASN A 2 -60.07 -29.37 12.56
C ASN A 2 -60.13 -30.23 11.25
N PRO A 3 -59.11 -30.37 10.38
CA PRO A 3 -57.66 -30.22 10.59
C PRO A 3 -56.96 -29.43 9.45
N SER A 4 -55.70 -28.97 9.54
CA SER A 4 -54.45 -29.72 9.67
C SER A 4 -53.33 -28.78 10.14
N GLN A 5 -52.79 -28.96 11.35
CA GLN A 5 -51.49 -29.62 11.64
C GLN A 5 -50.32 -29.03 10.85
N GLN A 6 -49.49 -28.14 11.41
CA GLN A 6 -48.38 -28.32 12.39
C GLN A 6 -47.02 -28.71 11.76
N LEU A 7 -45.97 -27.98 12.20
CA LEU A 7 -44.53 -28.34 12.27
C LEU A 7 -43.77 -28.26 10.91
N THR A 8 -42.56 -27.72 10.71
CA THR A 8 -41.31 -27.58 11.49
C THR A 8 -40.28 -26.62 10.79
N THR A 9 -39.51 -25.83 11.57
CA THR A 9 -38.06 -25.48 11.40
C THR A 9 -37.53 -24.67 10.18
N PRO A 10 -36.34 -23.99 10.29
CA PRO A 10 -36.01 -22.77 9.55
C PRO A 10 -35.34 -23.04 8.20
N VAL A 11 -35.73 -22.29 7.17
CA VAL A 11 -35.11 -22.36 5.85
C VAL A 11 -33.86 -21.50 5.84
N ALA A 12 -32.73 -22.16 5.57
CA ALA A 12 -31.42 -21.57 5.39
C ALA A 12 -31.46 -20.41 4.37
N LEU A 13 -30.83 -19.28 4.74
CA LEU A 13 -30.54 -18.20 3.80
C LEU A 13 -29.55 -18.73 2.75
N SER A 14 -30.09 -19.04 1.58
CA SER A 14 -29.35 -19.25 0.35
C SER A 14 -28.68 -17.93 -0.04
N TRP A 15 -27.37 -17.84 0.17
CA TRP A 15 -26.52 -16.79 -0.37
C TRP A 15 -26.30 -17.08 -1.86
N GLY A 16 -27.22 -16.60 -2.70
CA GLY A 16 -27.14 -16.87 -4.12
C GLY A 16 -28.05 -15.96 -4.94
N PHE A 17 -27.69 -14.69 -5.07
CA PHE A 17 -27.85 -13.90 -6.30
C PHE A 17 -27.36 -12.46 -6.05
N LEU A 18 -26.19 -12.13 -6.57
CA LEU A 18 -25.84 -10.84 -7.21
C LEU A 18 -24.37 -10.93 -7.68
N LEU A 19 -24.09 -11.89 -8.57
CA LEU A 19 -22.91 -11.87 -9.42
C LEU A 19 -23.36 -11.45 -10.81
N ARG A 20 -23.16 -10.17 -11.14
CA ARG A 20 -23.19 -9.70 -12.53
C ARG A 20 -22.11 -8.63 -12.70
N PHE A 21 -21.02 -9.06 -13.34
CA PHE A 21 -19.95 -8.30 -13.99
C PHE A 21 -19.26 -7.19 -13.18
N VAL A 22 -18.16 -7.58 -12.52
CA VAL A 22 -17.01 -6.68 -12.30
C VAL A 22 -15.80 -7.37 -12.94
N PRO A 23 -15.16 -6.79 -13.98
CA PRO A 23 -13.96 -7.38 -14.54
C PRO A 23 -12.78 -7.13 -13.59
N LEU A 24 -12.12 -8.23 -13.22
CA LEU A 24 -10.71 -8.41 -12.84
C LEU A 24 -10.00 -7.34 -11.97
N ALA A 25 -9.46 -7.84 -10.85
CA ALA A 25 -8.48 -7.24 -9.95
C ALA A 25 -9.00 -6.13 -9.00
N LYS A 26 -9.77 -6.56 -7.98
CA LYS A 26 -9.82 -5.87 -6.69
C LYS A 26 -9.54 -6.89 -5.60
N THR A 27 -8.28 -7.00 -5.17
CA THR A 27 -7.99 -7.64 -3.88
C THR A 27 -8.18 -6.57 -2.81
N PHE A 28 -9.24 -6.73 -2.05
CA PHE A 28 -9.68 -5.85 -0.98
C PHE A 28 -8.77 -6.08 0.24
N VAL A 29 -7.91 -5.12 0.59
CA VAL A 29 -7.16 -5.18 1.87
C VAL A 29 -7.97 -4.43 2.91
N TYR A 30 -8.64 -5.20 3.76
CA TYR A 30 -9.45 -4.73 4.87
C TYR A 30 -8.56 -4.18 6.00
N LYS A 31 -9.00 -3.04 6.52
CA LYS A 31 -8.54 -2.30 7.69
C LYS A 31 -8.50 -3.18 8.96
N ARG A 32 -7.45 -3.99 9.14
CA ARG A 32 -7.04 -4.51 10.46
C ARG A 32 -5.65 -5.14 10.38
N SER A 33 -4.72 -4.54 11.13
CA SER A 33 -3.42 -5.09 11.52
C SER A 33 -2.35 -5.11 10.42
N HIS A 34 -1.56 -4.04 10.39
CA HIS A 34 -0.12 -3.96 10.10
C HIS A 34 0.42 -4.89 9.00
N ILE A 35 0.92 -4.26 7.92
CA ILE A 35 1.55 -4.82 6.72
C ILE A 35 0.54 -5.04 5.58
N ILE A 36 0.44 -4.03 4.70
CA ILE A 36 -0.21 -4.17 3.39
C ILE A 36 0.79 -4.88 2.48
N ILE A 37 0.48 -6.13 2.08
CA ILE A 37 1.29 -6.94 1.17
C ILE A 37 0.67 -6.93 -0.24
N ASP A 38 1.49 -6.48 -1.18
CA ASP A 38 1.57 -6.70 -2.63
C ASP A 38 0.38 -6.49 -3.55
N TYR A 39 0.78 -6.11 -4.78
CA TYR A 39 0.13 -6.16 -6.10
C TYR A 39 -0.14 -4.76 -6.66
N PHE A 40 0.31 -4.32 -7.85
CA PHE A 40 0.75 -4.96 -9.09
C PHE A 40 1.67 -4.01 -9.88
N CYS A 41 2.38 -4.55 -10.86
CA CYS A 41 3.03 -3.84 -11.97
C CYS A 41 2.36 -2.50 -12.29
N TYR A 42 3.12 -1.42 -12.10
CA TYR A 42 2.71 -0.03 -12.35
C TYR A 42 1.89 0.07 -13.64
N HIS A 43 0.58 0.28 -13.50
CA HIS A 43 -0.24 0.62 -14.65
C HIS A 43 0.30 1.94 -15.18
N LYS A 44 0.47 2.04 -16.51
CA LYS A 44 1.04 3.18 -17.26
C LYS A 44 0.40 4.56 -16.98
N SER A 45 -0.56 4.63 -16.05
CA SER A 45 -1.39 5.78 -15.68
C SER A 45 -1.05 6.44 -14.33
N MET A 46 -0.24 5.81 -13.47
CA MET A 46 0.08 6.41 -12.15
C MET A 46 0.98 7.63 -12.32
N LYS A 47 0.60 8.74 -11.69
CA LYS A 47 1.32 10.02 -11.70
C LYS A 47 2.13 10.16 -10.43
N PHE A 48 3.36 10.66 -10.58
CA PHE A 48 4.18 11.08 -9.45
C PHE A 48 4.22 12.59 -9.40
N GLU A 49 3.95 13.12 -8.21
CA GLU A 49 3.97 14.55 -7.96
C GLU A 49 4.81 14.86 -6.72
N TRP A 50 5.37 16.05 -6.69
CA TRP A 50 6.09 16.57 -5.54
C TRP A 50 6.19 18.09 -5.63
N ASP A 51 6.50 18.72 -4.51
CA ASP A 51 6.94 20.11 -4.49
C ASP A 51 8.42 20.18 -4.89
N GLU A 52 8.74 20.97 -5.91
CA GLU A 52 10.10 21.04 -6.46
C GLU A 52 11.11 21.66 -5.49
N GLY A 53 10.69 22.66 -4.69
CA GLY A 53 11.54 23.22 -3.64
C GLY A 53 11.88 22.19 -2.56
N LYS A 54 10.93 21.30 -2.28
CA LYS A 54 11.12 20.16 -1.38
C LYS A 54 12.03 19.09 -1.99
N ASN A 55 11.90 18.79 -3.28
CA ASN A 55 12.80 17.86 -3.97
C ASN A 55 14.24 18.36 -3.89
N GLN A 56 14.49 19.63 -4.22
CA GLN A 56 15.82 20.23 -4.13
C GLN A 56 16.39 20.17 -2.71
N THR A 57 15.59 20.52 -1.72
CA THR A 57 16.00 20.43 -0.30
C THR A 57 16.31 18.98 0.09
N ASN A 58 15.49 18.03 -0.34
CA ASN A 58 15.69 16.61 -0.08
C ASN A 58 16.95 16.07 -0.77
N LEU A 59 17.19 16.44 -2.02
CA LEU A 59 18.37 16.07 -2.79
C LEU A 59 19.65 16.56 -2.11
N ILE A 60 19.68 17.82 -1.67
CA ILE A 60 20.83 18.38 -0.93
C ILE A 60 21.03 17.64 0.41
N LYS A 61 19.95 17.38 1.15
CA LYS A 61 20.02 16.81 2.49
C LYS A 61 20.30 15.30 2.51
N HIS A 62 19.78 14.57 1.54
CA HIS A 62 19.73 13.11 1.55
C HIS A 62 20.39 12.45 0.34
N GLY A 63 20.68 13.20 -0.73
CA GLY A 63 21.35 12.69 -1.93
C GLY A 63 20.45 11.82 -2.82
N PHE A 64 19.13 11.97 -2.71
CA PHE A 64 18.16 11.24 -3.54
C PHE A 64 17.15 12.21 -4.15
N ASP A 65 16.93 12.05 -5.45
CA ASP A 65 15.98 12.81 -6.25
C ASP A 65 14.61 12.10 -6.25
N PHE A 66 13.53 12.85 -6.08
CA PHE A 66 12.17 12.30 -6.12
C PHE A 66 11.79 11.77 -7.50
N THR A 67 12.43 12.24 -8.57
CA THR A 67 12.27 11.67 -9.92
C THR A 67 12.65 10.19 -9.98
N ASP A 68 13.42 9.68 -9.04
CA ASP A 68 13.81 8.27 -8.96
C ASP A 68 12.81 7.39 -8.21
N ALA A 69 11.81 8.00 -7.56
CA ALA A 69 10.87 7.31 -6.68
C ALA A 69 10.16 6.15 -7.39
N TYR A 70 9.78 6.32 -8.66
CA TYR A 70 9.07 5.28 -9.43
C TYR A 70 9.82 3.95 -9.48
N ARG A 71 11.16 3.97 -9.41
CA ARG A 71 11.98 2.74 -9.41
C ARG A 71 11.80 1.94 -8.13
N ILE A 72 11.54 2.61 -7.01
CA ILE A 72 11.28 1.98 -5.70
C ILE A 72 9.94 1.25 -5.75
N PHE A 73 8.89 1.91 -6.26
CA PHE A 73 7.55 1.32 -6.36
C PHE A 73 7.45 0.16 -7.36
N ASN A 74 8.45 -0.01 -8.23
CA ASN A 74 8.55 -1.16 -9.14
C ASN A 74 9.22 -2.39 -8.50
N LEU A 75 9.69 -2.28 -7.27
CA LEU A 75 10.36 -3.34 -6.53
C LEU A 75 9.58 -3.67 -5.25
N PRO A 76 9.81 -4.86 -4.65
CA PRO A 76 9.24 -5.19 -3.36
C PRO A 76 9.57 -4.13 -2.30
N MET A 77 8.58 -3.80 -1.47
CA MET A 77 8.69 -2.80 -0.41
C MET A 77 7.87 -3.22 0.79
N VAL A 78 8.23 -2.69 1.95
CA VAL A 78 7.43 -2.75 3.18
C VAL A 78 6.73 -1.41 3.34
N VAL A 79 5.42 -1.42 3.55
CA VAL A 79 4.61 -0.19 3.65
C VAL A 79 3.83 -0.19 4.95
N GLU A 80 3.90 0.94 5.66
CA GLU A 80 3.18 1.20 6.90
C GLU A 80 2.48 2.56 6.83
N LEU A 81 1.33 2.67 7.50
CA LEU A 81 0.63 3.94 7.68
C LEU A 81 1.34 4.77 8.75
N ASP A 82 1.61 6.05 8.47
CA ASP A 82 2.19 6.99 9.42
C ASP A 82 1.11 7.56 10.35
N GLU A 83 0.90 6.89 11.47
CA GLU A 83 -0.10 7.28 12.47
C GLU A 83 0.42 8.26 13.53
N ARG A 84 1.62 8.83 13.33
CA ARG A 84 2.27 9.70 14.35
C ARG A 84 1.52 11.01 14.59
N GLU A 85 0.84 11.51 13.57
CA GLU A 85 0.10 12.76 13.61
C GLU A 85 -1.23 12.58 12.89
N ASN A 86 -2.23 13.34 13.30
CA ASN A 86 -3.49 13.40 12.58
C ASN A 86 -3.37 14.38 11.40
N TYR A 87 -2.77 13.89 10.31
CA TYR A 87 -2.68 14.63 9.06
C TYR A 87 -4.04 14.71 8.37
N ARG A 88 -4.23 15.70 7.49
CA ARG A 88 -5.45 15.81 6.67
C ARG A 88 -5.56 14.72 5.59
N GLU A 89 -4.44 14.08 5.27
CA GLU A 89 -4.30 13.02 4.27
C GLU A 89 -3.52 11.86 4.90
N ASP A 90 -3.86 10.62 4.53
CA ASP A 90 -3.11 9.44 4.95
C ASP A 90 -1.69 9.50 4.38
N ARG A 91 -0.70 9.34 5.26
CA ARG A 91 0.72 9.29 4.90
C ARG A 91 1.23 7.88 5.05
N PHE A 92 2.03 7.46 4.09
CA PHE A 92 2.65 6.15 4.09
C PHE A 92 4.15 6.29 4.26
N VAL A 93 4.73 5.45 5.10
CA VAL A 93 6.17 5.22 5.18
C VAL A 93 6.47 3.88 4.54
N ALA A 94 7.37 3.91 3.57
CA ALA A 94 7.76 2.75 2.82
C ALA A 94 9.26 2.53 2.88
N ILE A 95 9.67 1.28 3.02
CA ILE A 95 11.07 0.85 2.95
C ILE A 95 11.22 -0.01 1.70
N GLY A 96 12.12 0.39 0.81
CA GLY A 96 12.32 -0.29 -0.47
C GLY A 96 13.76 -0.20 -0.97
N LEU A 97 13.98 -0.62 -2.21
CA LEU A 97 15.30 -0.65 -2.84
C LEU A 97 15.40 0.39 -3.95
N LEU A 98 16.51 1.13 -3.99
CA LEU A 98 16.88 2.04 -5.07
C LEU A 98 18.36 1.87 -5.40
N ASP A 99 18.67 1.41 -6.61
CA ASP A 99 20.04 1.21 -7.10
C ASP A 99 20.93 0.45 -6.09
N GLY A 100 20.42 -0.66 -5.55
CA GLY A 100 21.12 -1.49 -4.56
C GLY A 100 21.20 -0.92 -3.15
N ARG A 101 20.58 0.24 -2.88
CA ARG A 101 20.53 0.87 -1.56
C ARG A 101 19.13 0.75 -0.98
N VAL A 102 19.05 0.36 0.30
CA VAL A 102 17.77 0.38 1.02
C VAL A 102 17.45 1.82 1.41
N VAL A 103 16.28 2.28 1.00
CA VAL A 103 15.79 3.64 1.16
C VAL A 103 14.45 3.65 1.89
N VAL A 104 14.16 4.76 2.54
CA VAL A 104 12.85 5.08 3.10
C VAL A 104 12.24 6.18 2.28
N ILE A 105 11.02 5.96 1.82
CA ILE A 105 10.20 6.94 1.12
C ILE A 105 8.94 7.23 1.92
N VAL A 106 8.58 8.50 1.99
CA VAL A 106 7.34 8.97 2.62
C VAL A 106 6.50 9.62 1.53
N TYR A 107 5.23 9.25 1.45
CA TYR A 107 4.33 9.73 0.40
C TYR A 107 2.86 9.79 0.87
N THR A 108 2.03 10.49 0.11
CA THR A 108 0.56 10.42 0.22
C THR A 108 -0.04 9.94 -1.09
N GLU A 109 -1.26 9.40 -1.01
CA GLU A 109 -2.07 9.02 -2.16
C GLU A 109 -3.35 9.88 -2.15
N PRO A 110 -3.30 11.12 -2.68
CA PRO A 110 -4.45 12.03 -2.65
C PRO A 110 -5.64 11.51 -3.49
N ASP A 111 -5.39 10.64 -4.47
CA ASP A 111 -6.39 9.96 -5.29
C ASP A 111 -5.85 8.61 -5.80
N ASP A 112 -6.70 7.81 -6.44
CA ASP A 112 -6.39 6.45 -6.93
C ASP A 112 -5.26 6.39 -8.00
N GLN A 113 -4.81 7.52 -8.53
CA GLN A 113 -3.84 7.59 -9.63
C GLN A 113 -2.59 8.43 -9.31
N THR A 114 -2.52 9.06 -8.14
CA THR A 114 -1.46 10.01 -7.82
C THR A 114 -0.68 9.56 -6.59
N ILE A 115 0.63 9.48 -6.72
CA ILE A 115 1.56 9.33 -5.60
C ILE A 115 2.30 10.65 -5.41
N ARG A 116 2.07 11.30 -4.27
CA ARG A 116 2.76 12.54 -3.92
C ARG A 116 3.93 12.27 -2.99
N ILE A 117 5.16 12.47 -3.47
CA ILE A 117 6.38 12.21 -2.70
C ILE A 117 6.64 13.35 -1.72
N ILE A 118 6.87 12.99 -0.46
CA ILE A 118 7.10 13.90 0.66
C ILE A 118 8.56 13.88 1.08
N SER A 119 9.20 12.71 1.13
CA SER A 119 10.60 12.56 1.52
C SER A 119 11.19 11.27 0.96
N LEU A 120 12.49 11.29 0.68
CA LEU A 120 13.24 10.12 0.22
C LEU A 120 14.64 10.17 0.85
N ARG A 121 15.00 9.14 1.61
CA ARG A 121 16.28 9.09 2.30
C ARG A 121 16.85 7.69 2.35
N LYS A 122 18.13 7.59 2.69
CA LYS A 122 18.74 6.31 3.07
C LYS A 122 18.03 5.74 4.30
N ALA A 123 17.80 4.43 4.29
CA ALA A 123 17.32 3.73 5.46
C ALA A 123 18.37 3.73 6.57
N LEU A 124 17.91 3.88 7.82
CA LEU A 124 18.73 3.66 9.00
C LEU A 124 19.06 2.18 9.14
N SER A 125 20.09 1.86 9.92
CA SER A 125 20.58 0.47 10.04
C SER A 125 19.50 -0.51 10.48
N TYR A 126 18.61 -0.10 11.39
CA TYR A 126 17.50 -0.96 11.85
C TYR A 126 16.41 -1.12 10.78
N GLU A 127 16.06 -0.06 10.05
CA GLU A 127 15.09 -0.08 8.95
C GLU A 127 15.57 -0.99 7.81
N ARG A 128 16.86 -0.88 7.47
CA ARG A 128 17.52 -1.76 6.50
C ARG A 128 17.41 -3.22 6.92
N LYS A 129 17.76 -3.52 8.17
CA LYS A 129 17.75 -4.89 8.69
C LYS A 129 16.34 -5.47 8.69
N TYR A 130 15.35 -4.65 9.02
CA TYR A 130 13.93 -5.03 8.97
C TYR A 130 13.49 -5.36 7.54
N TYR A 131 13.82 -4.52 6.55
CA TYR A 131 13.55 -4.80 5.14
C TYR A 131 14.27 -6.07 4.64
N GLU A 132 15.55 -6.24 4.96
CA GLU A 132 16.31 -7.44 4.56
C GLU A 132 15.73 -8.73 5.15
N GLN A 133 15.28 -8.70 6.41
CA GLN A 133 14.58 -9.81 7.04
C GLN A 133 13.24 -10.09 6.36
N TYR A 134 12.47 -9.04 6.05
CA TYR A 134 11.21 -9.17 5.32
C TYR A 134 11.42 -9.84 3.96
N ILE A 135 12.40 -9.38 3.17
CA ILE A 135 12.71 -9.98 1.86
C ILE A 135 13.17 -11.43 2.01
N LYS A 136 14.03 -11.73 2.99
CA LYS A 136 14.49 -13.10 3.24
C LYS A 136 13.32 -14.04 3.53
N ASN A 137 12.44 -13.67 4.46
CA ASN A 137 11.28 -14.48 4.86
C ASN A 137 10.26 -14.71 3.71
N ARG A 138 10.34 -13.93 2.64
CA ARG A 138 9.47 -14.06 1.47
C ARG A 138 10.03 -14.94 0.37
N LEU A 139 11.33 -15.18 0.38
CA LEU A 139 12.03 -16.03 -0.61
C LEU A 139 12.21 -17.47 -0.12
N GLU A 140 12.03 -17.70 1.18
CA GLU A 140 11.97 -19.02 1.83
C GLU A 140 10.55 -19.61 1.77
#